data_AF-A0A9Q1QAQ6-F1
#
_entry.id   AF-A0A9Q1QAQ6-F1
#
_cell.length_a   1.000
_cell.length_b   1.000
_cell.length_c   1.000
_cell.angle_alpha   90.00
_cell.angle_beta   90.00
_cell.angle_gamma   90.00
#
_symmetry.space_group_name_H-M   'P 1'
#
loop_
_entity.id
_entity.type
_entity.pdbx_description
1 polymer ?
#
loop_
_entity_poly.entity_id
_entity_poly.type
_entity_poly.pdbx_seq_one_letter_code
_entity_poly.pdbx_strand_id
1 'polypeptide(L)'
;MALLNQQLQRSLLNRIHCNSAIKTNKKTPVILREKNWSSFKCSAIAIEAPSSLAGAAGIRWGLTKLQGAREEMEDDALLVQPDALDGFFFAAVFDGHGGSYSVKFLRDELYKECVAALQGGLVLSGKDLNAIKKSLREAFENVDSRLLKSLETSDENDESGATATAMFVGNDTLYIAHVGDSSVVLSRTGKAEVLTDAHRPYGNNKASLEEIRRIREAGGWIVNGRICGDLAVARAFGDSRFKTKKNKSVPSLLPLNE
;
A
#
# COMPACT_ATOMS: atom_id res chain seq x y z
N MET A 1 -5.77 -47.87 6.16
CA MET A 1 -6.21 -47.97 4.75
C MET A 1 -5.93 -46.60 4.12
N ALA A 2 -4.72 -46.38 3.59
CA ALA A 2 -4.32 -46.53 2.17
C ALA A 2 -5.12 -45.55 1.28
N LEU A 3 -4.58 -44.59 0.52
CA LEU A 3 -3.30 -44.39 -0.21
C LEU A 3 -3.00 -42.87 -0.29
N LEU A 4 -1.80 -42.35 0.02
CA LEU A 4 -0.65 -42.09 -0.87
C LEU A 4 -0.98 -41.52 -2.28
N ASN A 5 -0.61 -40.27 -2.56
CA ASN A 5 0.30 -39.94 -3.68
C ASN A 5 0.95 -38.55 -3.57
N GLN A 6 2.26 -38.51 -3.86
CA GLN A 6 3.09 -37.34 -4.10
C GLN A 6 2.97 -36.91 -5.57
N GLN A 7 3.01 -35.61 -5.86
CA GLN A 7 3.76 -35.00 -6.97
C GLN A 7 3.49 -33.49 -7.06
N LEU A 8 4.48 -32.68 -6.65
CA LEU A 8 5.10 -31.60 -7.45
C LEU A 8 6.03 -30.76 -6.57
N GLN A 9 7.28 -31.24 -6.48
CA GLN A 9 8.44 -30.35 -6.36
C GLN A 9 8.67 -29.61 -7.69
N ARG A 10 9.35 -28.46 -7.59
CA ARG A 10 9.84 -27.49 -8.60
C ARG A 10 8.97 -26.23 -8.58
N SER A 11 9.48 -25.04 -8.26
CA SER A 11 10.61 -24.41 -8.96
C SER A 11 11.07 -23.12 -8.27
N LEU A 12 12.38 -23.06 -8.00
CA LEU A 12 13.32 -21.93 -8.10
C LEU A 12 13.16 -20.70 -7.17
N LEU A 13 13.88 -20.81 -6.06
CA LEU A 13 14.72 -19.75 -5.52
C LEU A 13 15.56 -19.10 -6.64
N ASN A 14 15.34 -17.82 -6.90
CA ASN A 14 16.34 -16.99 -7.57
C ASN A 14 16.89 -15.98 -6.56
N ARG A 15 17.91 -16.39 -5.79
CA ARG A 15 18.92 -15.46 -5.29
C ARG A 15 19.76 -15.06 -6.49
N ILE A 16 19.64 -13.82 -6.95
CA ILE A 16 20.56 -13.28 -7.97
C ILE A 16 21.56 -12.38 -7.24
N HIS A 17 22.81 -12.83 -7.22
CA HIS A 17 23.97 -12.09 -6.77
C HIS A 17 24.43 -11.21 -7.94
N CYS A 18 24.48 -9.89 -7.75
CA CYS A 18 24.94 -8.95 -8.76
C CYS A 18 26.46 -8.77 -8.64
N ASN A 19 27.21 -9.30 -9.58
CA ASN A 19 28.61 -8.95 -9.82
C ASN A 19 28.76 -8.56 -11.29
N SER A 20 28.92 -7.27 -11.58
CA SER A 20 29.54 -6.83 -12.83
C SER A 20 30.14 -5.43 -12.67
N ALA A 21 31.47 -5.39 -12.69
CA ALA A 21 32.28 -4.20 -12.75
C ALA A 21 32.04 -3.43 -14.05
N ILE A 22 31.86 -2.11 -13.94
CA ILE A 22 31.75 -1.19 -15.07
C ILE A 22 33.16 -0.69 -15.43
N LYS A 23 33.64 -1.01 -16.63
CA LYS A 23 34.77 -0.32 -17.28
C LYS A 23 34.22 0.83 -18.13
N THR A 24 34.75 2.01 -17.94
CA THR A 24 34.44 3.23 -18.69
C THR A 24 35.23 3.29 -19.99
N ASN A 25 34.61 3.73 -21.09
CA ASN A 25 35.37 4.44 -22.13
C ASN A 25 34.53 5.38 -23.01
N LYS A 26 35.24 6.37 -23.56
CA LYS A 26 34.82 7.72 -23.98
C LYS A 26 34.17 7.83 -25.39
N LYS A 27 33.24 8.79 -25.49
CA LYS A 27 32.91 9.80 -26.56
C LYS A 27 33.04 9.44 -28.06
N THR A 28 31.92 9.60 -28.80
CA THR A 28 31.73 10.51 -29.97
C THR A 28 30.29 10.39 -30.54
N PRO A 29 29.66 11.46 -31.06
CA PRO A 29 28.31 11.37 -31.64
C PRO A 29 28.39 11.19 -33.17
N VAL A 30 27.68 10.19 -33.70
CA VAL A 30 27.47 10.01 -35.14
C VAL A 30 26.06 10.51 -35.49
N ILE A 31 26.00 11.52 -36.35
CA ILE A 31 24.76 12.04 -36.96
C ILE A 31 24.39 11.13 -38.13
N LEU A 32 23.22 10.49 -38.09
CA LEU A 32 22.61 9.85 -39.25
C LEU A 32 21.21 10.43 -39.50
N ARG A 33 21.01 10.81 -40.77
CA ARG A 33 19.82 11.47 -41.33
C ARG A 33 18.70 10.45 -41.56
N GLU A 34 17.47 10.91 -41.29
CA GLU A 34 16.22 10.16 -41.24
C GLU A 34 15.81 9.44 -42.54
N LYS A 35 15.09 8.32 -42.38
CA LYS A 35 14.04 7.87 -43.30
C LYS A 35 12.80 7.42 -42.52
N ASN A 36 11.76 8.23 -42.66
CA ASN A 36 10.32 8.01 -42.48
C ASN A 36 9.86 6.67 -41.90
N TRP A 37 9.55 6.70 -40.60
CA TRP A 37 8.47 5.93 -39.99
C TRP A 37 7.68 6.92 -39.14
N SER A 38 6.38 7.06 -39.38
CA SER A 38 5.48 7.88 -38.55
C SER A 38 5.41 7.25 -37.16
N SER A 39 6.31 7.68 -36.27
CA SER A 39 6.40 7.22 -34.90
C SER A 39 5.48 8.05 -34.01
N PHE A 40 4.70 7.36 -33.19
CA PHE A 40 4.04 7.93 -32.04
C PHE A 40 5.13 8.57 -31.17
N LYS A 41 5.20 9.91 -31.19
CA LYS A 41 6.09 10.66 -30.32
C LYS A 41 5.50 10.66 -28.90
N CYS A 42 5.83 9.64 -28.10
CA CYS A 42 5.85 9.81 -26.65
C CYS A 42 6.96 10.80 -26.32
N SER A 43 6.62 12.07 -26.17
CA SER A 43 7.51 13.06 -25.58
C SER A 43 7.57 12.82 -24.07
N ALA A 44 8.43 11.89 -23.64
CA ALA A 44 8.81 11.79 -22.24
C ALA A 44 9.79 12.92 -21.94
N ILE A 45 9.30 13.98 -21.29
CA ILE A 45 10.16 15.03 -20.74
C ILE A 45 10.69 14.53 -19.41
N ALA A 46 11.98 14.18 -19.35
CA ALA A 46 12.66 13.98 -18.09
C ALA A 46 13.09 15.35 -17.54
N ILE A 47 12.30 15.90 -16.62
CA ILE A 47 12.76 17.03 -15.81
C ILE A 47 13.71 16.44 -14.76
N GLU A 48 14.97 16.88 -14.75
CA GLU A 48 15.88 16.55 -13.66
C GLU A 48 15.29 17.11 -12.36
N ALA A 49 14.92 16.21 -11.45
CA ALA A 49 14.45 16.61 -10.14
C ALA A 49 15.59 17.33 -9.41
N PRO A 50 15.32 18.46 -8.73
CA PRO A 50 16.34 19.17 -7.96
C PRO A 50 17.02 18.22 -6.96
N SER A 51 18.31 18.44 -6.74
CA SER A 51 19.22 17.57 -5.98
C SER A 51 18.80 17.26 -4.53
N SER A 52 17.81 17.96 -3.98
CA SER A 52 17.17 17.63 -2.71
C SER A 52 16.26 16.39 -2.76
N LEU A 53 15.94 15.88 -3.96
CA LEU A 53 15.23 14.60 -4.17
C LEU A 53 16.17 13.42 -4.47
N ALA A 54 17.48 13.67 -4.61
CA ALA A 54 18.49 12.64 -4.81
C ALA A 54 18.94 12.03 -3.47
N GLY A 55 17.96 11.56 -2.67
CA GLY A 55 18.24 10.69 -1.53
C GLY A 55 18.83 9.37 -2.03
N ALA A 56 19.79 8.82 -1.28
CA ALA A 56 20.61 7.67 -1.66
C ALA A 56 19.83 6.53 -2.38
N ALA A 57 20.52 5.89 -3.34
CA ALA A 57 20.09 4.74 -4.14
C ALA A 57 19.13 5.00 -5.32
N GLY A 58 19.56 5.76 -6.34
CA GLY A 58 19.15 5.57 -7.76
C GLY A 58 17.65 5.63 -8.14
N ILE A 59 16.75 5.84 -7.18
CA ILE A 59 15.31 5.85 -7.34
C ILE A 59 14.88 7.31 -7.41
N ARG A 60 14.15 7.67 -8.46
CA ARG A 60 13.53 8.98 -8.62
C ARG A 60 12.04 8.86 -8.35
N TRP A 61 11.50 9.85 -7.67
CA TRP A 61 10.11 9.87 -7.26
C TRP A 61 9.34 10.98 -7.93
N GLY A 62 8.06 10.72 -8.17
CA GLY A 62 7.06 11.72 -8.57
C GLY A 62 5.77 11.43 -7.82
N LEU A 63 5.13 12.48 -7.33
CA LEU A 63 3.87 12.39 -6.59
C LEU A 63 2.97 13.52 -7.07
N THR A 64 1.72 13.19 -7.36
CA THR A 64 0.69 14.16 -7.73
C THR A 64 -0.62 13.76 -7.10
N LYS A 65 -1.44 14.75 -6.78
CA LYS A 65 -2.75 14.58 -6.16
C LYS A 65 -3.68 15.62 -6.78
N LEU A 66 -4.84 15.19 -7.24
CA LEU A 66 -5.82 16.03 -7.91
C LEU A 66 -7.21 15.63 -7.44
N GLN A 67 -8.02 16.59 -7.03
CA GLN A 67 -9.40 16.36 -6.60
C GLN A 67 -10.30 15.81 -7.73
N GLY A 68 -10.05 16.26 -8.96
CA GLY A 68 -10.87 15.87 -10.11
C GLY A 68 -12.31 16.37 -9.98
N ALA A 69 -13.27 15.49 -10.24
CA ALA A 69 -14.71 15.83 -10.30
C ALA A 69 -15.44 15.70 -8.95
N ARG A 70 -14.76 15.24 -7.89
CA ARG A 70 -15.37 15.16 -6.55
C ARG A 70 -15.52 16.55 -5.95
N GLU A 71 -16.53 16.74 -5.11
CA GLU A 71 -16.76 18.00 -4.39
C GLU A 71 -15.65 18.27 -3.37
N GLU A 72 -15.12 17.20 -2.76
CA GLU A 72 -14.07 17.26 -1.73
C GLU A 72 -12.85 16.41 -2.13
N MET A 73 -11.68 16.83 -1.65
CA MET A 73 -10.42 16.08 -1.79
C MET A 73 -10.14 15.29 -0.52
N GLU A 74 -10.53 14.02 -0.52
CA GLU A 74 -10.33 13.09 0.60
C GLU A 74 -9.07 12.22 0.42
N ASP A 75 -8.36 12.34 -0.70
CA ASP A 75 -7.10 11.61 -0.94
C ASP A 75 -5.88 12.34 -0.36
N ASP A 76 -4.92 11.56 0.13
CA ASP A 76 -3.59 12.06 0.43
C ASP A 76 -2.50 11.04 0.10
N ALA A 77 -1.26 11.52 -0.02
CA ALA A 77 -0.11 10.69 -0.30
C ALA A 77 1.12 11.27 0.39
N LEU A 78 1.96 10.38 0.89
CA LEU A 78 3.16 10.71 1.64
C LEU A 78 4.37 10.04 0.98
N LEU A 79 5.49 10.76 0.88
CA LEU A 79 6.79 10.23 0.49
C LEU A 79 7.82 10.75 1.49
N VAL A 80 8.53 9.86 2.15
CA VAL A 80 9.57 10.19 3.15
C VAL A 80 10.91 9.62 2.73
N GLN A 81 11.95 10.43 2.92
CA GLN A 81 13.34 10.10 2.62
C GLN A 81 13.91 9.05 3.58
N PRO A 82 14.96 8.31 3.17
CA PRO A 82 15.36 7.06 3.81
C PRO A 82 16.10 7.19 5.15
N ASP A 83 16.24 8.41 5.68
CA ASP A 83 17.13 8.72 6.80
C ASP A 83 16.77 7.97 8.10
N ALA A 84 15.47 7.70 8.32
CA ALA A 84 14.98 7.06 9.55
C ALA A 84 14.63 5.57 9.40
N LEU A 85 14.88 4.97 8.23
CA LEU A 85 14.49 3.60 7.90
C LEU A 85 15.63 2.78 7.30
N ASP A 86 16.87 3.01 7.75
CA ASP A 86 18.03 2.21 7.34
C ASP A 86 18.19 2.05 5.82
N GLY A 87 18.01 3.16 5.09
CA GLY A 87 18.12 3.19 3.63
C GLY A 87 16.83 2.85 2.87
N PHE A 88 15.71 2.59 3.56
CA PHE A 88 14.40 2.40 2.92
C PHE A 88 13.62 3.71 2.81
N PHE A 89 13.15 4.03 1.61
CA PHE A 89 12.12 5.04 1.40
C PHE A 89 10.78 4.52 1.90
N PHE A 90 9.96 5.42 2.44
CA PHE A 90 8.56 5.18 2.72
C PHE A 90 7.70 5.97 1.76
N ALA A 91 6.74 5.32 1.10
CA ALA A 91 5.68 6.02 0.38
C ALA A 91 4.32 5.42 0.71
N ALA A 92 3.28 6.24 0.81
CA ALA A 92 1.93 5.77 1.07
C ALA A 92 0.91 6.59 0.28
N VAL A 93 -0.18 5.94 -0.08
CA VAL A 93 -1.41 6.59 -0.56
C VAL A 93 -2.55 6.24 0.39
N PHE A 94 -3.41 7.23 0.62
CA PHE A 94 -4.58 7.17 1.48
C PHE A 94 -5.78 7.64 0.66
N ASP A 95 -6.80 6.81 0.55
CA ASP A 95 -8.08 7.14 -0.08
C ASP A 95 -9.12 7.23 1.05
N GLY A 96 -9.57 8.45 1.32
CA GLY A 96 -10.50 8.76 2.41
C GLY A 96 -11.95 8.66 1.99
N HIS A 97 -12.81 8.39 2.97
CA HIS A 97 -14.26 8.42 2.77
C HIS A 97 -14.96 8.90 4.03
N GLY A 98 -16.09 9.59 3.86
CA GLY A 98 -16.92 10.05 4.98
C GLY A 98 -16.27 11.16 5.82
N GLY A 99 -15.33 11.91 5.24
CA GLY A 99 -14.53 12.94 5.87
C GLY A 99 -13.04 12.77 5.61
N SER A 100 -12.28 13.87 5.69
CA SER A 100 -10.82 13.87 5.49
C SER A 100 -10.02 13.67 6.79
N TYR A 101 -10.68 13.54 7.94
CA TYR A 101 -10.01 13.46 9.24
C TYR A 101 -9.12 12.21 9.35
N SER A 102 -9.65 11.04 9.02
CA SER A 102 -8.89 9.78 9.05
C SER A 102 -7.65 9.86 8.17
N VAL A 103 -7.75 10.44 6.97
CA VAL A 103 -6.60 10.60 6.07
C VAL A 103 -5.54 11.55 6.65
N LYS A 104 -5.94 12.68 7.22
CA LYS A 104 -5.00 13.61 7.88
C LYS A 104 -4.29 12.94 9.05
N PHE A 105 -5.02 12.19 9.87
CA PHE A 105 -4.45 11.45 10.99
C PHE A 105 -3.43 10.40 10.52
N LEU A 106 -3.77 9.61 9.49
CA LEU A 106 -2.87 8.60 8.94
C LEU A 106 -1.60 9.21 8.35
N ARG A 107 -1.73 10.35 7.66
CA ARG A 107 -0.59 11.08 7.10
C ARG A 107 0.43 11.47 8.18
N ASP A 108 -0.05 11.87 9.34
CA ASP A 108 0.81 12.33 10.42
C ASP A 108 1.35 11.20 11.30
N GLU A 109 0.60 10.10 11.46
CA GLU A 109 0.89 9.08 12.47
C GLU A 109 1.38 7.74 11.92
N LEU A 110 0.94 7.32 10.73
CA LEU A 110 1.23 5.98 10.23
C LEU A 110 2.74 5.76 10.00
N TYR A 111 3.42 6.76 9.42
CA TYR A 111 4.86 6.68 9.20
C TYR A 111 5.63 6.56 10.53
N LYS A 112 5.28 7.39 11.52
CA LYS A 112 5.94 7.39 12.84
C LYS A 112 5.80 6.03 13.53
N GLU A 113 4.60 5.45 13.51
CA GLU A 113 4.35 4.14 14.09
C GLU A 113 5.13 3.04 13.35
N CYS A 114 5.14 3.07 12.01
CA CYS A 114 5.91 2.10 11.22
C CYS A 114 7.42 2.18 11.52
N VAL A 115 7.99 3.38 11.61
CA VAL A 115 9.41 3.56 11.96
C VAL A 115 9.71 2.97 13.34
N ALA A 116 8.86 3.22 14.33
CA ALA A 116 9.02 2.67 15.67
C ALA A 116 8.93 1.13 15.67
N ALA A 117 7.88 0.58 15.05
CA ALA A 117 7.64 -0.87 15.00
C ALA A 117 8.71 -1.63 14.21
N LEU A 118 9.34 -0.97 13.22
CA LEU A 118 10.45 -1.51 12.42
C LEU A 118 11.83 -1.21 13.01
N GLN A 119 11.89 -0.60 14.21
CA GLN A 119 13.12 -0.26 14.91
C GLN A 119 14.08 0.56 14.04
N GLY A 120 13.55 1.61 13.39
CA GLY A 120 14.33 2.48 12.51
C GLY A 120 14.83 1.79 11.23
N GLY A 121 14.16 0.71 10.79
CA GLY A 121 14.50 -0.03 9.56
C GLY A 121 15.31 -1.31 9.80
N LEU A 122 15.82 -1.54 11.01
CA LEU A 122 16.59 -2.75 11.34
C LEU A 122 15.81 -4.04 11.05
N VAL A 123 14.50 -4.05 11.31
CA VAL A 123 13.64 -5.20 11.02
C VAL A 123 13.52 -5.47 9.51
N LEU A 124 13.48 -4.41 8.68
CA LEU A 124 13.45 -4.53 7.22
C LEU A 124 14.75 -5.08 6.65
N SER A 125 15.88 -4.58 7.15
CA SER A 125 17.23 -5.01 6.77
C SER A 125 17.55 -6.43 7.22
N GLY A 126 16.96 -6.89 8.32
CA GLY A 126 17.03 -8.28 8.78
C GLY A 126 16.36 -9.28 7.83
N LYS A 127 15.45 -8.84 6.95
CA LYS A 127 14.74 -9.65 5.93
C LYS A 127 13.95 -10.85 6.48
N ASP A 128 13.66 -10.86 7.79
CA ASP A 128 12.75 -11.83 8.38
C ASP A 128 11.30 -11.41 8.09
N LEU A 129 10.69 -12.08 7.11
CA LEU A 129 9.33 -11.79 6.67
C LEU A 129 8.29 -11.93 7.78
N ASN A 130 8.48 -12.84 8.73
CA ASN A 130 7.53 -13.02 9.83
C ASN A 130 7.62 -11.86 10.82
N ALA A 131 8.84 -11.44 11.15
CA ALA A 131 9.06 -10.27 12.00
C ALA A 131 8.52 -9.00 11.34
N ILE A 132 8.81 -8.78 10.05
CA ILE A 132 8.31 -7.63 9.29
C ILE A 132 6.79 -7.62 9.23
N LYS A 133 6.15 -8.75 8.88
CA LYS A 133 4.69 -8.87 8.82
C LYS A 133 4.07 -8.56 10.18
N LYS A 134 4.64 -9.09 11.26
CA LYS A 134 4.18 -8.85 12.63
C LYS A 134 4.28 -7.37 13.00
N SER A 135 5.45 -6.76 12.82
CA SER A 135 5.68 -5.33 13.13
C SER A 135 4.74 -4.40 12.36
N LEU A 136 4.55 -4.63 11.05
CA LEU A 136 3.67 -3.79 10.23
C LEU A 136 2.20 -3.96 10.59
N ARG A 137 1.76 -5.19 10.89
CA ARG A 137 0.40 -5.44 11.36
C ARG A 137 0.14 -4.73 12.68
N GLU A 138 1.03 -4.88 13.66
CA GLU A 138 0.91 -4.22 14.97
C GLU A 138 0.90 -2.70 14.83
N ALA A 139 1.72 -2.13 13.93
CA ALA A 139 1.70 -0.70 13.65
C ALA A 139 0.34 -0.22 13.09
N PHE A 140 -0.23 -0.95 12.13
CA PHE A 140 -1.53 -0.62 11.55
C PHE A 140 -2.65 -0.73 12.61
N GLU A 141 -2.65 -1.79 13.41
CA GLU A 141 -3.64 -1.99 14.48
C GLU A 141 -3.53 -0.91 15.58
N ASN A 142 -2.31 -0.51 15.95
CA ASN A 142 -2.07 0.55 16.92
C ASN A 142 -2.55 1.91 16.41
N VAL A 143 -2.24 2.26 15.16
CA VAL A 143 -2.68 3.52 14.54
C VAL A 143 -4.20 3.56 14.42
N ASP A 144 -4.83 2.47 14.01
CA ASP A 144 -6.29 2.39 13.93
C ASP A 144 -6.94 2.55 15.32
N SER A 145 -6.38 1.89 16.34
CA SER A 145 -6.85 2.01 17.72
C SER A 145 -6.74 3.45 18.26
N ARG A 146 -5.69 4.18 17.87
CA ARG A 146 -5.51 5.59 18.23
C ARG A 146 -6.46 6.50 17.45
N LEU A 147 -6.66 6.24 16.16
CA LEU A 147 -7.59 6.97 15.32
C LEU A 147 -9.03 6.83 15.84
N LEU A 148 -9.47 5.60 16.16
CA LEU A 148 -10.80 5.34 16.71
C LEU A 148 -11.05 6.12 18.00
N LYS A 149 -10.08 6.13 18.92
CA LYS A 149 -10.15 6.97 20.15
C LYS A 149 -10.26 8.46 19.82
N SER A 150 -9.47 8.92 18.84
CA SER A 150 -9.47 10.31 18.40
C SER A 150 -10.83 10.74 17.82
N LEU A 151 -11.43 9.88 16.99
CA LEU A 151 -12.77 10.07 16.42
C LEU A 151 -13.86 10.08 17.50
N GLU A 152 -13.77 9.18 18.49
CA GLU A 152 -14.71 9.12 19.62
C GLU A 152 -14.66 10.37 20.51
N THR A 153 -13.49 11.00 20.65
CA THR A 153 -13.32 12.25 21.44
C THR A 153 -13.58 13.53 20.64
N SER A 154 -13.76 13.44 19.32
CA SER A 154 -13.98 14.61 18.48
C SER A 154 -15.42 15.13 18.61
N ASP A 155 -15.58 16.45 18.77
CA ASP A 155 -16.90 17.08 18.87
C ASP A 155 -17.65 17.12 17.51
N GLU A 156 -16.96 16.81 16.41
CA GLU A 156 -17.49 16.96 15.04
C GLU A 156 -18.29 15.75 14.53
N ASN A 157 -18.48 14.69 15.34
CA ASN A 157 -19.13 13.43 14.93
C ASN A 157 -18.61 12.88 13.58
N ASP A 158 -17.30 13.01 13.34
CA ASP A 158 -16.66 12.51 12.13
C ASP A 158 -16.70 10.97 12.12
N GLU A 159 -17.30 10.39 11.08
CA GLU A 159 -17.38 8.94 10.86
C GLU A 159 -16.46 8.48 9.73
N SER A 160 -15.44 9.27 9.43
CA SER A 160 -14.52 8.99 8.32
C SER A 160 -13.80 7.66 8.51
N GLY A 161 -13.41 7.12 7.38
CA GLY A 161 -12.43 6.07 7.28
C GLY A 161 -11.45 6.39 6.16
N ALA A 162 -10.42 5.56 6.08
CA ALA A 162 -9.42 5.67 5.03
C ALA A 162 -8.81 4.33 4.69
N THR A 163 -8.58 4.09 3.41
CA THR A 163 -7.66 3.04 2.96
C THR A 163 -6.22 3.48 3.20
N ALA A 164 -5.29 2.53 3.22
CA ALA A 164 -3.87 2.84 3.23
C ALA A 164 -3.08 1.79 2.47
N THR A 165 -2.27 2.25 1.54
CA THR A 165 -1.30 1.41 0.83
C THR A 165 0.07 2.00 1.01
N ALA A 166 0.86 1.41 1.90
CA ALA A 166 2.20 1.84 2.25
C ALA A 166 3.25 0.89 1.63
N MET A 167 4.32 1.47 1.11
CA MET A 167 5.48 0.76 0.56
C MET A 167 6.77 1.19 1.25
N PHE A 168 7.65 0.23 1.44
CA PHE A 168 9.01 0.39 1.94
C PHE A 168 9.96 -0.12 0.87
N VAL A 169 10.75 0.77 0.26
CA VAL A 169 11.65 0.39 -0.84
C VAL A 169 13.08 0.83 -0.56
N GLY A 170 14.01 -0.11 -0.65
CA GLY A 170 15.41 0.12 -0.33
C GLY A 170 16.15 -1.21 -0.33
N ASN A 171 17.48 -1.16 -0.43
CA ASN A 171 18.33 -2.35 -0.32
C ASN A 171 17.88 -3.52 -1.21
N ASP A 172 17.56 -3.20 -2.48
CA ASP A 172 17.03 -4.10 -3.52
C ASP A 172 15.76 -4.87 -3.13
N THR A 173 14.98 -4.34 -2.18
CA THR A 173 13.81 -5.00 -1.62
C THR A 173 12.63 -4.03 -1.59
N LEU A 174 11.42 -4.56 -1.83
CA LEU A 174 10.15 -3.85 -1.74
C LEU A 174 9.24 -4.61 -0.79
N TYR A 175 8.77 -3.94 0.26
CA TYR A 175 7.71 -4.43 1.15
C TYR A 175 6.48 -3.56 1.01
N ILE A 176 5.29 -4.17 1.08
CA ILE A 176 4.01 -3.48 0.96
C ILE A 176 3.12 -3.89 2.14
N ALA A 177 2.56 -2.90 2.82
CA ALA A 177 1.47 -3.06 3.78
C ALA A 177 0.23 -2.37 3.23
N HIS A 178 -0.87 -3.09 3.12
CA HIS A 178 -2.04 -2.66 2.36
C HIS A 178 -3.33 -3.01 3.09
N VAL A 179 -4.25 -2.04 3.18
CA VAL A 179 -5.65 -2.19 3.57
C VAL A 179 -6.50 -1.30 2.65
N GLY A 180 -7.65 -1.81 2.21
CA GLY A 180 -8.54 -1.12 1.26
C GLY A 180 -8.43 -1.62 -0.17
N ASP A 181 -8.69 -0.74 -1.15
CA ASP A 181 -8.75 -1.11 -2.57
C ASP A 181 -7.95 -0.18 -3.51
N SER A 182 -7.07 0.65 -2.97
CA SER A 182 -5.95 1.21 -3.76
C SER A 182 -5.01 0.07 -4.22
N SER A 183 -4.10 0.36 -5.16
CA SER A 183 -3.26 -0.68 -5.76
C SER A 183 -1.81 -0.24 -5.94
N VAL A 184 -0.88 -1.18 -5.75
CA VAL A 184 0.51 -1.06 -6.21
C VAL A 184 0.68 -1.86 -7.49
N VAL A 185 1.27 -1.24 -8.51
CA VAL A 185 1.61 -1.88 -9.78
C VAL A 185 3.09 -1.66 -10.07
N LEU A 186 3.80 -2.74 -10.37
CA LEU A 186 5.20 -2.72 -10.77
C LEU A 186 5.31 -3.02 -12.26
N SER A 187 6.06 -2.19 -12.99
CA SER A 187 6.43 -2.49 -14.37
C SER A 187 7.86 -3.01 -14.43
N ARG A 188 8.04 -4.22 -14.97
CA ARG A 188 9.35 -4.83 -15.23
C ARG A 188 9.40 -5.28 -16.67
N THR A 189 10.46 -4.86 -17.39
CA THR A 189 10.65 -5.19 -18.82
C THR A 189 9.42 -4.90 -19.69
N GLY A 190 8.68 -3.84 -19.38
CA GLY A 190 7.47 -3.42 -20.10
C GLY A 190 6.21 -4.20 -19.73
N LYS A 191 6.25 -5.11 -18.76
CA LYS A 191 5.09 -5.86 -18.25
C LYS A 191 4.67 -5.31 -16.89
N ALA A 192 3.38 -5.01 -16.77
CA ALA A 192 2.76 -4.59 -15.51
C ALA A 192 2.38 -5.82 -14.67
N GLU A 193 2.67 -5.74 -13.38
CA GLU A 193 2.32 -6.74 -12.37
C GLU A 193 1.64 -6.02 -11.19
N VAL A 194 0.42 -6.45 -10.86
CA VAL A 194 -0.32 -5.94 -9.70
C VAL A 194 0.19 -6.65 -8.46
N LEU A 195 0.64 -5.90 -7.46
CA LEU A 195 1.29 -6.44 -6.26
C LEU A 195 0.36 -6.52 -5.04
N THR A 196 -0.88 -6.03 -5.16
CA THR A 196 -1.85 -5.95 -4.07
C THR A 196 -3.21 -6.45 -4.53
N ASP A 197 -3.85 -7.30 -3.72
CA ASP A 197 -5.25 -7.69 -3.92
C ASP A 197 -6.17 -6.71 -3.18
N ALA A 198 -7.18 -6.18 -3.90
CA ALA A 198 -8.15 -5.27 -3.30
C ALA A 198 -9.04 -5.98 -2.27
N HIS A 199 -9.20 -5.36 -1.10
CA HIS A 199 -10.08 -5.81 -0.02
C HIS A 199 -11.51 -5.35 -0.25
N ARG A 200 -12.20 -5.98 -1.19
CA ARG A 200 -13.60 -5.67 -1.54
C ARG A 200 -14.56 -6.70 -0.96
N PRO A 201 -15.78 -6.29 -0.54
CA PRO A 201 -16.82 -7.22 -0.10
C PRO A 201 -17.52 -7.90 -1.29
N TYR A 202 -16.88 -7.97 -2.46
CA TYR A 202 -17.38 -8.59 -3.68
C TYR A 202 -16.21 -8.96 -4.59
N GLY A 203 -16.47 -9.86 -5.54
CA GLY A 203 -15.47 -10.32 -6.50
C GLY A 203 -14.89 -11.69 -6.16
N ASN A 204 -13.93 -12.12 -6.99
CA ASN A 204 -13.45 -13.50 -7.02
C ASN A 204 -11.96 -13.63 -6.68
N ASN A 205 -11.27 -12.54 -6.36
CA ASN A 205 -9.88 -12.62 -5.90
C ASN A 205 -9.84 -13.22 -4.48
N LYS A 206 -8.69 -13.77 -4.10
CA LYS A 206 -8.53 -14.49 -2.83
C LYS A 206 -8.92 -13.60 -1.63
N ALA A 207 -8.40 -12.37 -1.58
CA ALA A 207 -8.68 -11.42 -0.51
C ALA A 207 -10.18 -11.10 -0.38
N SER A 208 -10.87 -10.90 -1.50
CA SER A 208 -12.30 -10.61 -1.52
C SER A 208 -13.13 -11.79 -1.02
N LEU A 209 -12.76 -13.02 -1.37
CA LEU A 209 -13.43 -14.22 -0.86
C LEU A 209 -13.23 -14.39 0.65
N GLU A 210 -12.02 -14.12 1.16
CA GLU A 210 -11.71 -14.12 2.58
C GLU A 210 -12.49 -13.02 3.32
N GLU A 211 -12.57 -11.80 2.76
CA GLU A 211 -13.33 -10.70 3.35
C GLU A 211 -14.84 -10.96 3.35
N ILE A 212 -15.43 -11.49 2.27
CA ILE A 212 -16.84 -11.87 2.22
C ILE A 212 -17.16 -12.88 3.32
N ARG A 213 -16.27 -13.86 3.53
CA ARG A 213 -16.40 -14.86 4.58
C ARG A 213 -16.34 -14.20 5.96
N ARG A 214 -15.30 -13.40 6.23
CA ARG A 214 -15.11 -12.68 7.50
C ARG A 214 -16.31 -11.80 7.86
N ILE A 215 -16.85 -11.06 6.88
CA ILE A 215 -18.02 -10.20 7.06
C ILE A 215 -19.24 -11.01 7.50
N ARG A 216 -19.50 -12.15 6.84
CA ARG A 216 -20.64 -13.03 7.16
C ARG A 216 -20.47 -13.71 8.52
N GLU A 217 -19.26 -14.16 8.85
CA GLU A 217 -18.94 -14.77 10.15
C GLU A 217 -19.09 -13.76 11.30
N ALA A 218 -18.80 -12.49 11.04
CA ALA A 218 -19.06 -11.39 11.97
C ALA A 218 -20.55 -10.99 12.06
N GLY A 219 -21.44 -11.63 11.29
CA GLY A 219 -22.88 -11.38 11.25
C GLY A 219 -23.32 -10.25 10.31
N GLY A 220 -22.38 -9.60 9.61
CA GLY A 220 -22.70 -8.59 8.60
C GLY A 220 -23.34 -9.20 7.35
N TRP A 221 -24.02 -8.37 6.57
CA TRP A 221 -24.55 -8.74 5.25
C TRP A 221 -23.97 -7.85 4.17
N ILE A 222 -24.02 -8.32 2.93
CA ILE A 222 -23.52 -7.59 1.76
C ILE A 222 -24.68 -7.42 0.79
N VAL A 223 -24.97 -6.18 0.40
CA VAL A 223 -25.98 -5.84 -0.60
C VAL A 223 -25.38 -4.83 -1.59
N ASN A 224 -25.58 -5.06 -2.88
CA ASN A 224 -25.03 -4.22 -3.96
C ASN A 224 -23.50 -3.98 -3.85
N GLY A 225 -22.75 -5.00 -3.42
CA GLY A 225 -21.30 -4.90 -3.25
C GLY A 225 -20.86 -3.99 -2.10
N ARG A 226 -21.74 -3.75 -1.12
CA ARG A 226 -21.46 -2.92 0.05
C ARG A 226 -21.83 -3.64 1.34
N ILE A 227 -21.00 -3.48 2.36
CA ILE A 227 -21.23 -4.01 3.70
C ILE A 227 -22.37 -3.24 4.35
N CYS A 228 -23.39 -3.97 4.79
CA CYS A 228 -24.65 -3.42 5.30
C CYS A 228 -25.32 -2.41 4.35
N GLY A 229 -24.99 -2.45 3.05
CA GLY A 229 -25.47 -1.50 2.03
C GLY A 229 -24.75 -0.16 1.99
N ASP A 230 -23.69 0.01 2.77
CA ASP A 230 -23.05 1.29 2.99
C ASP A 230 -21.58 1.30 2.50
N LEU A 231 -20.71 0.51 3.13
CA LEU A 231 -19.27 0.57 2.88
C LEU A 231 -18.82 -0.35 1.72
N ALA A 232 -18.14 0.21 0.71
CA ALA A 232 -17.70 -0.53 -0.49
C ALA A 232 -16.31 -1.19 -0.35
N VAL A 233 -15.60 -0.92 0.75
CA VAL A 233 -14.31 -1.52 1.11
C VAL A 233 -14.47 -2.38 2.35
N ALA A 234 -13.71 -3.48 2.44
CA ALA A 234 -13.83 -4.43 3.56
C ALA A 234 -12.80 -4.22 4.67
N ARG A 235 -11.66 -3.61 4.35
CA ARG A 235 -10.64 -3.20 5.32
C ARG A 235 -10.35 -1.71 5.12
N ALA A 236 -10.38 -0.96 6.22
CA ALA A 236 -10.03 0.46 6.27
C ALA A 236 -9.67 0.85 7.71
N PHE A 237 -8.92 1.94 7.86
CA PHE A 237 -8.75 2.65 9.11
C PHE A 237 -10.00 3.46 9.45
N GLY A 238 -10.24 3.74 10.73
CA GLY A 238 -11.42 4.50 11.16
C GLY A 238 -12.67 3.64 11.07
N ASP A 239 -13.75 4.14 10.47
CA ASP A 239 -15.00 3.39 10.27
C ASP A 239 -15.58 2.83 11.58
N SER A 240 -15.58 3.66 12.64
CA SER A 240 -15.94 3.26 14.02
C SER A 240 -17.29 2.54 14.13
N ARG A 241 -18.26 2.91 13.28
CA ARG A 241 -19.58 2.28 13.16
C ARG A 241 -19.56 0.80 12.83
N PHE A 242 -18.50 0.32 12.18
CA PHE A 242 -18.33 -1.10 11.84
C PHE A 242 -17.47 -1.86 12.85
N LYS A 243 -16.79 -1.16 13.78
CA LYS A 243 -15.81 -1.76 14.70
C LYS A 243 -16.21 -1.66 16.17
N THR A 244 -16.49 -0.45 16.67
CA THR A 244 -16.63 -0.17 18.12
C THR A 244 -18.04 0.20 18.55
N LYS A 245 -18.86 0.80 17.67
CA LYS A 245 -20.23 1.21 18.03
C LYS A 245 -21.14 -0.01 18.17
N LYS A 246 -21.32 -0.50 19.41
CA LYS A 246 -22.37 -1.47 19.77
C LYS A 246 -23.76 -0.83 19.60
N ASN A 247 -24.29 -0.78 18.38
CA ASN A 247 -25.72 -0.55 18.16
C ASN A 247 -26.47 -1.88 18.09
N LYS A 248 -27.58 -1.97 18.84
CA LYS A 248 -28.43 -3.15 19.11
C LYS A 248 -29.14 -3.75 17.88
N SER A 249 -28.68 -3.49 16.67
CA SER A 249 -29.28 -3.98 15.42
C SER A 249 -28.29 -4.24 14.28
N VAL A 250 -26.97 -4.01 14.46
CA VAL A 250 -25.96 -4.31 13.43
C VAL A 250 -24.83 -5.12 14.07
N PRO A 251 -24.52 -6.33 13.56
CA PRO A 251 -23.42 -7.13 14.08
C PRO A 251 -22.07 -6.45 13.82
N SER A 252 -21.24 -6.40 14.87
CA SER A 252 -19.89 -5.85 14.85
C SER A 252 -19.02 -6.57 13.82
N LEU A 253 -18.44 -5.86 12.84
CA LEU A 253 -17.34 -6.44 12.06
C LEU A 253 -16.14 -6.54 13.00
N LEU A 254 -15.59 -7.75 13.11
CA LEU A 254 -14.42 -7.98 13.93
C LEU A 254 -13.24 -7.12 13.43
N PRO A 255 -12.31 -6.74 14.33
CA PRO A 255 -11.07 -6.02 13.98
C PRO A 255 -10.26 -6.78 12.91
N LEU A 256 -9.15 -6.20 12.45
CA LEU A 256 -8.21 -6.73 11.43
C LEU A 256 -7.60 -8.13 11.73
N ASN A 257 -8.11 -8.84 12.73
CA ASN A 257 -7.72 -10.18 13.11
C ASN A 257 -8.37 -11.23 12.21
N GLU A 258 -7.58 -11.65 11.23
CA GLU A 258 -7.35 -12.99 10.63
C GLU A 258 -6.98 -12.85 9.14
#